data_AF-A0A6L9Z545-F1
#
_entry.id   AF-A0A6L9Z545-F1
#
_cell.length_a   1.000
_cell.length_b   1.000
_cell.length_c   1.000
_cell.angle_alpha   90.00
_cell.angle_beta   90.00
_cell.angle_gamma   90.00
#
_symmetry.space_group_name_H-M   'P 1'
#
loop_
_entity.id
_entity.type
_entity.pdbx_description
1 polymer ?
#
loop_
_entity_poly.entity_id
_entity_poly.type
_entity_poly.pdbx_seq_one_letter_code
_entity_poly.pdbx_strand_id
1 'polypeptide(L)'
;MGNRESGIGNRESGIGNQGEELTQTQSETVDQSQTPNHQVEFGKVTGCLPTSNAFLSSTLETGLNLITTEVAKWIVQLGVEETANLATLVGKVITLNQTNLSTETHQLSHRPQCAACGNPQLLSDRAHQPVSLVNRKKQYTTDGGHRAFTPDQTLKRYQHLVSPITGVVSALVRSSDPDSALLHTYHSIHSYGAATNNLNRLRRLLGLEPPHPVEGWGFPGTTTMLLLSPRA
;
A
#
# COMPACT_ATOMS: atom_id res chain seq x y z
N MET A 1 74.13 -7.48 40.07
CA MET A 1 74.89 -6.37 39.44
C MET A 1 73.89 -5.41 38.82
N GLY A 2 73.83 -4.16 39.32
CA GLY A 2 73.04 -3.00 38.83
C GLY A 2 71.53 -3.06 39.13
N ASN A 3 70.91 -2.37 40.11
CA ASN A 3 70.74 -0.91 40.44
C ASN A 3 70.01 -0.12 39.34
N ARG A 4 69.06 0.80 39.55
CA ARG A 4 68.24 1.32 40.67
C ARG A 4 67.25 2.35 40.06
N GLU A 5 66.01 2.39 40.58
CA GLU A 5 65.18 3.56 40.99
C GLU A 5 64.97 4.79 40.05
N SER A 6 63.69 5.14 39.81
CA SER A 6 62.96 6.36 40.29
C SER A 6 63.13 7.57 39.35
N GLY A 7 62.20 8.50 39.10
CA GLY A 7 60.89 8.91 39.58
C GLY A 7 60.67 10.36 39.06
N ILE A 8 59.57 11.02 39.44
CA ILE A 8 59.27 12.47 39.32
C ILE A 8 58.35 12.86 38.13
N GLY A 9 57.15 13.34 38.49
CA GLY A 9 56.29 14.16 37.63
C GLY A 9 56.39 15.66 37.97
N ASN A 10 55.68 16.50 37.21
CA ASN A 10 55.17 17.85 37.52
C ASN A 10 54.29 18.28 36.31
N ARG A 11 53.03 18.71 36.41
CA ARG A 11 52.36 19.86 37.05
C ARG A 11 52.07 21.00 36.04
N GLU A 12 50.79 21.36 36.04
CA GLU A 12 49.96 22.41 35.40
C GLU A 12 50.61 23.68 34.81
N SER A 13 49.94 24.27 33.80
CA SER A 13 49.60 25.71 33.72
C SER A 13 48.53 25.98 32.64
N GLY A 14 47.52 26.76 32.99
CA GLY A 14 46.43 27.22 32.12
C GLY A 14 46.73 28.53 31.38
N ILE A 15 45.65 29.30 31.08
CA ILE A 15 45.48 30.54 30.28
C ILE A 15 44.88 30.21 28.90
N GLY A 16 43.76 30.76 28.42
CA GLY A 16 42.79 31.75 28.91
C GLY A 16 41.73 32.00 27.81
N ASN A 17 40.48 32.25 28.21
CA ASN A 17 39.39 32.73 27.35
C ASN A 17 39.60 34.20 26.97
N GLN A 18 39.20 34.65 25.77
CA GLN A 18 38.46 35.91 25.51
C GLN A 18 37.70 35.83 24.18
N GLY A 19 36.46 36.33 24.18
CA GLY A 19 35.61 36.50 23.01
C GLY A 19 35.46 37.97 22.58
N GLU A 20 34.50 38.13 21.66
CA GLU A 20 33.78 39.37 21.26
C GLU A 20 34.47 40.38 20.32
N GLU A 21 34.04 40.31 19.05
CA GLU A 21 33.17 41.26 18.32
C GLU A 21 33.38 42.79 18.39
N LEU A 22 32.97 43.44 17.28
CA LEU A 22 32.66 44.86 17.02
C LEU A 22 33.87 45.68 16.51
N THR A 23 33.82 46.52 15.48
CA THR A 23 32.73 47.14 14.70
C THR A 23 33.39 47.84 13.50
N GLN A 24 32.72 47.95 12.36
CA GLN A 24 32.99 49.05 11.42
C GLN A 24 31.66 49.62 10.92
N THR A 25 31.41 50.83 11.39
CA THR A 25 30.32 51.73 11.03
C THR A 25 30.61 52.34 9.66
N GLN A 26 29.65 52.27 8.72
CA GLN A 26 29.53 53.24 7.63
C GLN A 26 28.06 53.59 7.41
N SER A 27 27.89 54.86 7.04
CA SER A 27 26.73 55.71 7.19
C SER A 27 25.77 55.66 6.00
N GLU A 28 24.49 55.85 6.31
CA GLU A 28 23.45 56.56 5.55
C GLU A 28 23.31 56.35 4.02
N THR A 29 22.16 55.82 3.61
CA THR A 29 21.13 56.61 2.90
C THR A 29 19.83 55.80 2.83
N VAL A 30 18.76 56.40 3.33
CA VAL A 30 17.38 55.88 3.23
C VAL A 30 16.90 56.16 1.81
N ASP A 31 16.61 55.11 1.03
CA ASP A 31 15.77 55.23 -0.16
C ASP A 31 14.59 54.27 -0.03
N GLN A 32 13.40 54.88 -0.05
CA GLN A 32 12.10 54.23 0.06
C GLN A 32 11.63 53.88 -1.34
N SER A 33 11.84 52.63 -1.78
CA SER A 33 10.91 51.95 -2.70
C SER A 33 11.37 50.51 -2.93
N GLN A 34 10.40 49.64 -3.22
CA GLN A 34 10.54 48.22 -3.61
C GLN A 34 10.39 47.22 -2.47
N THR A 35 9.13 46.87 -2.21
CA THR A 35 8.77 45.59 -1.59
C THR A 35 9.16 44.45 -2.56
N PRO A 36 10.08 43.54 -2.20
CA PRO A 36 10.26 42.33 -2.99
C PRO A 36 9.05 41.45 -2.70
N ASN A 37 8.23 41.27 -3.72
CA ASN A 37 7.12 40.33 -3.75
C ASN A 37 7.70 38.90 -3.69
N HIS A 38 8.06 38.45 -2.49
CA HIS A 38 8.52 37.08 -2.27
C HIS A 38 7.30 36.16 -2.34
N GLN A 39 6.87 35.85 -3.55
CA GLN A 39 6.01 34.70 -3.80
C GLN A 39 6.79 33.49 -3.30
N VAL A 40 6.46 33.03 -2.10
CA VAL A 40 6.84 31.71 -1.64
C VAL A 40 6.13 30.76 -2.59
N GLU A 41 6.84 30.29 -3.63
CA GLU A 41 6.44 29.12 -4.37
C GLU A 41 6.33 27.98 -3.35
N PHE A 42 5.10 27.64 -2.97
CA PHE A 42 4.83 26.38 -2.30
C PHE A 42 5.27 25.29 -3.27
N GLY A 43 6.48 24.78 -3.06
CA GLY A 43 7.06 23.72 -3.85
C GLY A 43 6.02 22.63 -4.06
N LYS A 44 5.74 22.34 -5.33
CA LYS A 44 4.79 21.30 -5.73
C LYS A 44 5.21 19.99 -5.08
N VAL A 45 4.57 19.61 -3.97
CA VAL A 45 4.81 18.35 -3.28
C VAL A 45 4.31 17.24 -4.21
N THR A 46 5.22 16.73 -5.04
CA THR A 46 4.96 15.70 -6.05
C THR A 46 5.14 14.28 -5.50
N GLY A 47 5.37 14.13 -4.19
CA GLY A 47 5.62 12.86 -3.54
C GLY A 47 4.71 12.62 -2.34
N CYS A 48 4.47 11.35 -2.04
CA CYS A 48 3.92 10.92 -0.77
C CYS A 48 4.86 11.37 0.36
N LEU A 49 4.32 11.69 1.54
CA LEU A 49 5.14 11.95 2.72
C LEU A 49 6.05 10.73 2.95
N PRO A 50 7.35 10.93 3.27
CA PRO A 50 8.26 9.83 3.53
C PRO A 50 7.70 8.99 4.67
N THR A 51 7.58 7.68 4.46
CA THR A 51 7.19 6.76 5.52
C THR A 51 8.29 6.74 6.57
N SER A 52 7.95 7.04 7.82
CA SER A 52 8.90 6.90 8.92
C SER A 52 9.27 5.42 9.06
N ASN A 53 10.53 5.10 8.74
CA ASN A 53 11.07 3.76 8.94
C ASN A 53 11.65 3.68 10.34
N ALA A 54 10.96 2.99 11.24
CA ALA A 54 11.52 2.67 12.56
C ALA A 54 12.27 1.33 12.46
N PHE A 55 13.58 1.35 12.70
CA PHE A 55 14.38 0.13 12.81
C PHE A 55 15.38 0.25 13.96
N LEU A 56 15.56 -0.87 14.66
CA LEU A 56 16.62 -1.07 15.65
C LEU A 56 17.64 -2.04 15.05
N SER A 57 18.90 -1.96 15.48
CA SER A 57 19.92 -2.93 15.02
C SER A 57 19.52 -4.36 15.35
N SER A 58 18.90 -4.60 16.51
CA SER A 58 18.39 -5.92 16.90
C SER A 58 17.29 -6.45 15.96
N THR A 59 16.38 -5.60 15.51
CA THR A 59 15.30 -6.00 14.58
C THR A 59 15.83 -6.28 13.18
N LEU A 60 16.86 -5.53 12.75
CA LEU A 60 17.54 -5.75 11.48
C LEU A 60 18.23 -7.12 11.48
N GLU A 61 19.05 -7.40 12.50
CA GLU A 61 19.76 -8.67 12.65
C GLU A 61 18.79 -9.86 12.74
N THR A 62 17.66 -9.69 13.43
CA THR A 62 16.61 -10.71 13.48
C THR A 62 16.06 -11.00 12.08
N GLY A 63 15.75 -9.96 11.30
CA GLY A 63 15.29 -10.11 9.92
C GLY A 63 16.30 -10.81 9.02
N LEU A 64 17.58 -10.42 9.09
CA LEU A 64 18.66 -11.04 8.30
C LEU A 64 18.85 -12.52 8.65
N ASN A 65 18.81 -12.87 9.94
CA ASN A 65 18.95 -14.26 10.38
C ASN A 65 17.76 -15.13 9.95
N LEU A 66 16.54 -14.60 9.98
CA LEU A 66 15.36 -15.28 9.46
C LEU A 66 15.48 -15.52 7.95
N ILE A 67 15.86 -14.49 7.19
CA ILE A 67 16.07 -14.60 5.73
C ILE A 67 17.14 -15.65 5.42
N THR A 68 18.27 -15.63 6.12
CA THR A 68 19.38 -16.57 5.93
C THR A 68 18.91 -18.01 6.12
N THR A 69 18.11 -18.27 7.17
CA THR A 69 17.54 -19.58 7.45
C THR A 69 16.57 -20.04 6.35
N GLU A 70 15.71 -19.15 5.87
CA GLU A 70 14.76 -19.46 4.80
C GLU A 70 15.45 -19.72 3.45
N VAL A 71 16.53 -18.99 3.15
CA VAL A 71 17.36 -19.23 1.96
C VAL A 71 18.04 -20.59 2.05
N ALA A 72 18.62 -20.93 3.20
CA ALA A 72 19.23 -22.26 3.39
C ALA A 72 18.21 -23.39 3.20
N LYS A 73 16.99 -23.25 3.76
CA LYS A 73 15.89 -24.21 3.56
C LYS A 73 15.52 -24.34 2.08
N TRP A 74 15.46 -23.23 1.36
CA TRP A 74 15.14 -23.23 -0.06
C TRP A 74 16.23 -23.92 -0.90
N ILE A 75 17.51 -23.66 -0.63
CA ILE A 75 18.63 -24.31 -1.33
C ILE A 75 18.61 -25.82 -1.10
N VAL A 76 18.38 -26.28 0.14
CA VAL A 76 18.28 -27.72 0.44
C VAL A 76 17.10 -28.36 -0.29
N GLN A 77 15.95 -27.68 -0.35
CA GLN A 77 14.77 -28.17 -1.06
C GLN A 77 15.01 -28.33 -2.57
N LEU A 78 15.86 -27.50 -3.18
CA LEU A 78 16.22 -27.60 -4.59
C LEU A 78 17.13 -28.81 -4.90
N GLY A 79 17.94 -29.25 -3.92
CA GLY A 79 18.91 -30.34 -4.10
C GLY A 79 18.39 -31.73 -3.70
N VAL A 80 17.27 -31.81 -2.98
CA VAL A 80 16.71 -33.08 -2.49
C VAL A 80 15.37 -33.33 -3.18
N GLU A 81 15.37 -34.22 -4.17
CA GLU A 81 14.22 -34.45 -5.07
C GLU A 81 12.99 -35.08 -4.37
N GLU A 82 13.14 -35.85 -3.29
CA GLU A 82 12.03 -36.74 -2.85
C GLU A 82 11.74 -36.88 -1.34
N THR A 83 12.54 -36.36 -0.40
CA THR A 83 12.42 -36.81 1.01
C THR A 83 12.17 -35.76 2.09
N ALA A 84 12.22 -34.47 1.79
CA ALA A 84 11.88 -33.45 2.78
C ALA A 84 10.88 -32.47 2.19
N ASN A 85 9.62 -32.54 2.63
CA ASN A 85 8.63 -31.48 2.37
C ASN A 85 8.89 -30.35 3.36
N LEU A 86 9.97 -29.60 3.15
CA LEU A 86 10.30 -28.46 4.00
C LEU A 86 9.38 -27.30 3.63
N ALA A 87 8.76 -26.70 4.65
CA ALA A 87 8.00 -25.47 4.46
C ALA A 87 8.98 -24.33 4.11
N THR A 88 9.00 -23.95 2.82
CA THR A 88 9.74 -22.81 2.28
C THR A 88 8.84 -21.58 2.11
N LEU A 89 9.49 -20.44 1.81
CA LEU A 89 8.85 -19.17 1.49
C LEU A 89 8.31 -19.06 0.04
N VAL A 90 8.42 -20.11 -0.77
CA VAL A 90 7.96 -20.06 -2.17
C VAL A 90 6.46 -19.70 -2.21
N GLY A 91 6.13 -18.62 -2.92
CA GLY A 91 4.76 -18.13 -3.05
C GLY A 91 4.17 -17.53 -1.77
N LYS A 92 4.99 -17.16 -0.77
CA LYS A 92 4.53 -16.60 0.50
C LYS A 92 5.31 -15.35 0.87
N VAL A 93 4.64 -14.47 1.59
CA VAL A 93 5.25 -13.34 2.31
C VAL A 93 4.96 -13.53 3.80
N ILE A 94 5.99 -13.45 4.63
CA ILE A 94 5.82 -13.49 6.09
C ILE A 94 6.05 -12.09 6.63
N THR A 95 5.16 -11.64 7.51
CA THR A 95 5.36 -10.44 8.31
C THR A 95 5.62 -10.82 9.76
N LEU A 96 6.62 -10.19 10.36
CA LEU A 96 6.88 -10.25 11.79
C LEU A 96 6.71 -8.84 12.34
N ASN A 97 5.64 -8.63 13.11
CA ASN A 97 5.40 -7.36 13.76
C ASN A 97 6.27 -7.27 15.02
N GLN A 98 7.23 -6.33 15.01
CA GLN A 98 8.20 -6.16 16.09
C GLN A 98 7.60 -5.58 17.38
N THR A 99 6.38 -5.01 17.34
CA THR A 99 5.75 -4.38 18.51
C THR A 99 4.95 -5.34 19.37
N ASN A 100 4.25 -6.29 18.74
CA ASN A 100 3.40 -7.27 19.42
C ASN A 100 3.86 -8.73 19.18
N LEU A 101 4.97 -8.91 18.46
CA LEU A 101 5.57 -10.20 18.09
C LEU A 101 4.63 -11.13 17.29
N SER A 102 3.59 -10.59 16.64
CA SER A 102 2.71 -11.39 15.79
C SER A 102 3.41 -11.74 14.47
N THR A 103 3.27 -13.00 14.06
CA THR A 103 3.75 -13.47 12.76
C THR A 103 2.55 -13.84 11.89
N GLU A 104 2.47 -13.27 10.69
CA GLU A 104 1.42 -13.58 9.73
C GLU A 104 2.01 -14.06 8.41
N THR A 105 1.33 -15.00 7.75
CA THR A 105 1.71 -15.51 6.43
C THR A 105 0.67 -15.08 5.40
N HIS A 106 1.14 -14.46 4.32
CA HIS A 106 0.32 -13.97 3.23
C HIS A 106 0.66 -14.74 1.95
N GLN A 107 -0.33 -15.38 1.36
CA GLN A 107 -0.15 -16.18 0.15
C GLN A 107 -0.08 -15.27 -1.08
N LEU A 108 0.99 -15.40 -1.86
CA LEU A 108 1.17 -14.70 -3.12
C LEU A 108 0.67 -15.59 -4.26
N SER A 109 -0.50 -15.27 -4.79
CA SER A 109 -1.09 -16.01 -5.91
C SER A 109 -0.54 -15.52 -7.24
N HIS A 110 -0.14 -16.44 -8.11
CA HIS A 110 0.23 -16.11 -9.49
C HIS A 110 -0.96 -15.48 -10.22
N ARG A 111 -0.73 -14.35 -10.90
CA ARG A 111 -1.76 -13.63 -11.67
C ARG A 111 -1.61 -13.96 -13.16
N PRO A 112 -2.51 -14.77 -13.75
CA PRO A 112 -2.42 -15.15 -15.16
C PRO A 112 -2.42 -13.98 -16.14
N GLN A 113 -3.02 -12.86 -15.74
CA GLN A 113 -3.09 -11.61 -16.51
C GLN A 113 -1.93 -10.64 -16.22
N CYS A 114 -0.90 -11.05 -15.49
CA CYS A 114 0.24 -10.20 -15.18
C CYS A 114 1.00 -9.80 -16.46
N ALA A 115 1.36 -8.53 -16.59
CA ALA A 115 2.15 -8.05 -17.73
C ALA A 115 3.61 -8.54 -17.72
N ALA A 116 4.14 -8.89 -16.55
CA ALA A 116 5.54 -9.30 -16.39
C ALA A 116 5.76 -10.82 -16.52
N CYS A 117 4.83 -11.63 -16.00
CA CYS A 117 4.98 -13.09 -15.92
C CYS A 117 3.77 -13.87 -16.45
N GLY A 118 2.80 -13.21 -17.10
CA GLY A 118 1.57 -13.82 -17.61
C GLY A 118 1.18 -13.25 -18.98
N ASN A 119 -0.10 -13.39 -19.33
CA ASN A 119 -0.67 -12.83 -20.56
C ASN A 119 -1.53 -11.60 -20.25
N PRO A 120 -1.06 -10.36 -20.54
CA PRO A 120 -1.84 -9.15 -20.29
C PRO A 120 -3.12 -9.05 -21.13
N GLN A 121 -3.19 -9.73 -22.28
CA GLN A 121 -4.36 -9.72 -23.16
C GLN A 121 -5.44 -10.73 -22.73
N LEU A 122 -5.18 -11.56 -21.71
CA LEU A 122 -6.08 -12.64 -21.29
C LEU A 122 -7.54 -12.19 -21.04
N LEU A 123 -7.73 -11.01 -20.45
CA LEU A 123 -9.07 -10.47 -20.19
C LEU A 123 -9.70 -9.87 -21.44
N SER A 124 -8.91 -9.25 -22.32
CA SER A 124 -9.39 -8.72 -23.62
C SER A 124 -9.86 -9.87 -24.51
N ASP A 125 -9.05 -10.91 -24.65
CA ASP A 125 -9.38 -12.10 -25.43
C ASP A 125 -10.67 -12.75 -24.94
N ARG A 126 -10.84 -12.85 -23.62
CA ARG A 126 -12.07 -13.40 -23.01
C ARG A 126 -13.29 -12.52 -23.23
N ALA A 127 -13.14 -11.20 -23.28
CA ALA A 127 -14.27 -10.29 -23.50
C ALA A 127 -14.91 -10.48 -24.89
N HIS A 128 -14.15 -10.97 -25.86
CA HIS A 128 -14.65 -11.29 -27.20
C HIS A 128 -15.19 -12.72 -27.34
N GLN A 129 -15.09 -13.55 -26.31
CA GLN A 129 -15.62 -14.91 -26.34
C GLN A 129 -17.09 -14.95 -25.89
N PRO A 130 -17.91 -15.82 -26.49
CA PRO A 130 -19.30 -15.98 -26.08
C PRO A 130 -19.41 -16.53 -24.65
N VAL A 131 -20.39 -16.04 -23.90
CA VAL A 131 -20.67 -16.52 -22.53
C VAL A 131 -21.23 -17.94 -22.58
N SER A 132 -20.56 -18.87 -21.92
CA SER A 132 -21.03 -20.26 -21.77
C SER A 132 -21.88 -20.42 -20.51
N LEU A 133 -23.19 -20.56 -20.69
CA LEU A 133 -24.13 -20.86 -19.61
C LEU A 133 -24.29 -22.38 -19.50
N VAL A 134 -24.08 -22.91 -18.29
CA VAL A 134 -24.22 -24.35 -17.99
C VAL A 134 -25.17 -24.55 -16.82
N ASN A 135 -25.88 -25.69 -16.82
CA ASN A 135 -26.73 -26.07 -15.70
C ASN A 135 -25.89 -26.25 -14.42
N ARG A 136 -26.34 -25.65 -13.31
CA ARG A 136 -25.75 -25.80 -11.97
C ARG A 136 -26.84 -26.08 -10.94
N LYS A 137 -26.74 -27.24 -10.28
CA LYS A 137 -27.66 -27.62 -9.21
C LYS A 137 -27.49 -26.70 -7.99
N LYS A 138 -28.61 -26.25 -7.43
CA LYS A 138 -28.65 -25.53 -6.15
C LYS A 138 -28.35 -26.54 -5.03
N GLN A 139 -27.26 -26.31 -4.28
CA GLN A 139 -26.83 -27.18 -3.18
C GLN A 139 -27.17 -26.60 -1.81
N TYR A 140 -27.27 -25.27 -1.73
CA TYR A 140 -27.57 -24.57 -0.49
C TYR A 140 -28.78 -23.65 -0.71
N THR A 141 -29.83 -23.87 0.07
CA THR A 141 -31.12 -23.14 -0.03
C THR A 141 -31.58 -22.57 1.32
N THR A 142 -30.73 -22.63 2.33
CA THR A 142 -30.96 -22.05 3.66
C THR A 142 -30.53 -20.58 3.66
N ASP A 143 -30.93 -19.80 4.67
CA ASP A 143 -30.52 -18.39 4.83
C ASP A 143 -31.06 -17.46 3.71
N GLY A 144 -32.27 -17.76 3.22
CA GLY A 144 -32.99 -16.93 2.25
C GLY A 144 -32.38 -16.87 0.84
N GLY A 145 -31.31 -17.62 0.56
CA GLY A 145 -30.59 -17.59 -0.71
C GLY A 145 -30.57 -18.94 -1.44
N HIS A 146 -30.35 -18.91 -2.75
CA HIS A 146 -30.12 -20.12 -3.56
C HIS A 146 -28.71 -20.10 -4.14
N ARG A 147 -27.84 -21.03 -3.70
CA ARG A 147 -26.42 -21.07 -4.07
C ARG A 147 -26.00 -22.47 -4.53
N ALA A 148 -25.01 -22.51 -5.42
CA ALA A 148 -24.41 -23.76 -5.92
C ALA A 148 -23.38 -24.36 -4.96
N PHE A 149 -22.86 -23.57 -4.01
CA PHE A 149 -21.90 -23.97 -2.98
C PHE A 149 -22.37 -23.44 -1.63
N THR A 150 -21.95 -24.09 -0.54
CA THR A 150 -22.23 -23.60 0.82
C THR A 150 -21.36 -22.37 1.15
N PRO A 151 -21.76 -21.54 2.13
CA PRO A 151 -20.93 -20.45 2.62
C PRO A 151 -19.54 -20.92 3.08
N ASP A 152 -19.45 -22.02 3.83
CA ASP A 152 -18.17 -22.56 4.32
C ASP A 152 -17.26 -23.04 3.18
N GLN A 153 -17.83 -23.68 2.16
CA GLN A 153 -17.07 -24.09 0.97
C GLN A 153 -16.53 -22.88 0.22
N THR A 154 -17.33 -21.82 0.12
CA THR A 154 -16.93 -20.57 -0.54
C THR A 154 -15.81 -19.89 0.26
N LEU A 155 -15.96 -19.79 1.58
CA LEU A 155 -14.95 -19.22 2.46
C LEU A 155 -13.64 -20.00 2.37
N LYS A 156 -13.67 -21.32 2.55
CA LYS A 156 -12.48 -22.17 2.45
C LYS A 156 -11.76 -22.04 1.11
N ARG A 157 -12.51 -21.90 0.01
CA ARG A 157 -11.95 -21.74 -1.33
C ARG A 157 -11.23 -20.40 -1.51
N TYR A 158 -11.78 -19.32 -0.96
CA TYR A 158 -11.32 -17.96 -1.23
C TYR A 158 -10.65 -17.26 -0.02
N GLN A 159 -10.49 -17.93 1.11
CA GLN A 159 -9.85 -17.35 2.32
C GLN A 159 -8.44 -16.81 2.05
N HIS A 160 -7.71 -17.39 1.09
CA HIS A 160 -6.37 -16.94 0.69
C HIS A 160 -6.37 -15.54 0.05
N LEU A 161 -7.53 -15.04 -0.36
CA LEU A 161 -7.72 -13.68 -0.88
C LEU A 161 -7.90 -12.64 0.24
N VAL A 162 -8.04 -13.07 1.49
CA VAL A 162 -8.14 -12.21 2.67
C VAL A 162 -6.75 -12.02 3.26
N SER A 163 -6.09 -10.92 2.92
CA SER A 163 -4.80 -10.51 3.45
C SER A 163 -4.59 -9.01 3.24
N PRO A 164 -4.05 -8.27 4.22
CA PRO A 164 -3.78 -6.84 4.09
C PRO A 164 -2.69 -6.51 3.06
N ILE A 165 -1.86 -7.49 2.68
CA ILE A 165 -0.68 -7.30 1.80
C ILE A 165 -0.89 -7.91 0.42
N THR A 166 -1.20 -9.20 0.35
CA THR A 166 -1.33 -9.93 -0.94
C THR A 166 -2.77 -10.17 -1.37
N GLY A 167 -3.72 -9.90 -0.47
CA GLY A 167 -5.15 -10.14 -0.70
C GLY A 167 -5.84 -9.03 -1.47
N VAL A 168 -7.01 -9.36 -2.05
CA VAL A 168 -7.94 -8.36 -2.61
C VAL A 168 -8.89 -7.81 -1.54
N VAL A 169 -9.03 -8.53 -0.44
CA VAL A 169 -9.75 -8.09 0.76
C VAL A 169 -8.72 -8.03 1.89
N SER A 170 -8.58 -6.90 2.55
CA SER A 170 -7.61 -6.72 3.63
C SER A 170 -8.05 -7.43 4.91
N ALA A 171 -9.34 -7.37 5.24
CA ALA A 171 -9.91 -8.07 6.38
C ALA A 171 -11.40 -8.33 6.16
N LEU A 172 -11.92 -9.38 6.82
CA LEU A 172 -13.35 -9.67 6.91
C LEU A 172 -13.71 -9.72 8.39
N VAL A 173 -14.53 -8.79 8.86
CA VAL A 173 -14.78 -8.58 10.29
C VAL A 173 -16.28 -8.64 10.57
N ARG A 174 -16.66 -9.39 11.60
CA ARG A 174 -18.05 -9.42 12.06
C ARG A 174 -18.37 -8.09 12.75
N SER A 175 -19.45 -7.44 12.31
CA SER A 175 -19.96 -6.20 12.88
C SER A 175 -21.05 -6.43 13.92
N SER A 176 -21.78 -7.53 13.83
CA SER A 176 -22.82 -7.88 14.79
C SER A 176 -22.26 -8.61 16.02
N ASP A 177 -23.02 -8.57 17.11
CA ASP A 177 -22.71 -9.26 18.36
C ASP A 177 -22.46 -10.77 18.13
N PRO A 178 -21.29 -11.30 18.55
CA PRO A 178 -20.99 -12.74 18.62
C PRO A 178 -22.17 -13.61 19.05
N ASP A 179 -22.87 -13.20 20.10
CA ASP A 179 -23.89 -14.01 20.78
C ASP A 179 -25.29 -13.86 20.15
N SER A 180 -25.45 -12.94 19.19
CA SER A 180 -26.70 -12.80 18.45
C SER A 180 -26.89 -13.97 17.48
N ALA A 181 -27.93 -14.76 17.73
CA ALA A 181 -28.37 -15.86 16.88
C ALA A 181 -29.18 -15.43 15.64
N LEU A 182 -29.58 -14.16 15.56
CA LEU A 182 -30.45 -13.64 14.50
C LEU A 182 -29.72 -12.71 13.54
N LEU A 183 -28.69 -12.01 14.00
CA LEU A 183 -27.97 -11.01 13.21
C LEU A 183 -26.54 -11.47 12.89
N HIS A 184 -26.31 -11.78 11.62
CA HIS A 184 -25.00 -12.18 11.10
C HIS A 184 -24.52 -11.15 10.06
N THR A 185 -23.99 -10.02 10.54
CA THR A 185 -23.51 -8.93 9.68
C THR A 185 -21.98 -8.88 9.69
N TYR A 186 -21.40 -8.85 8.50
CA TYR A 186 -19.95 -8.74 8.27
C TYR A 186 -19.66 -7.56 7.36
N HIS A 187 -18.50 -6.94 7.54
CA HIS A 187 -17.97 -5.94 6.62
C HIS A 187 -16.59 -6.36 6.12
N SER A 188 -16.28 -5.99 4.89
CA SER A 188 -14.97 -6.20 4.27
C SER A 188 -14.17 -4.90 4.22
N ILE A 189 -12.90 -5.00 4.59
CA ILE A 189 -11.93 -3.92 4.44
C ILE A 189 -11.17 -4.17 3.15
N HIS A 190 -10.97 -3.14 2.33
CA HIS A 190 -10.24 -3.24 1.08
C HIS A 190 -9.10 -2.22 1.05
N SER A 191 -7.92 -2.65 0.61
CA SER A 191 -6.80 -1.75 0.34
C SER A 191 -7.01 -1.09 -1.03
N TYR A 192 -7.44 0.17 -1.04
CA TYR A 192 -7.56 0.97 -2.27
C TYR A 192 -6.19 1.49 -2.71
N GLY A 193 -5.26 0.59 -3.03
CA GLY A 193 -3.84 0.86 -3.31
C GLY A 193 -3.51 1.73 -4.53
N ALA A 194 -4.47 2.46 -5.11
CA ALA A 194 -4.26 3.39 -6.21
C ALA A 194 -5.28 4.55 -6.27
N ALA A 195 -6.10 4.71 -5.23
CA ALA A 195 -7.18 5.69 -5.19
C ALA A 195 -6.78 7.01 -4.51
N THR A 196 -5.73 7.01 -3.70
CA THR A 196 -5.42 8.11 -2.79
C THR A 196 -4.68 9.26 -3.45
N ASN A 197 -4.07 9.05 -4.63
CA ASN A 197 -3.40 10.12 -5.37
C ASN A 197 -4.37 11.03 -6.14
N ASN A 198 -5.69 10.79 -6.04
CA ASN A 198 -6.70 11.65 -6.65
C ASN A 198 -7.99 11.65 -5.81
N LEU A 199 -8.32 12.81 -5.21
CA LEU A 199 -9.52 12.98 -4.39
C LEU A 199 -10.81 12.63 -5.15
N ASN A 200 -10.86 12.80 -6.47
CA ASN A 200 -12.02 12.44 -7.30
C ASN A 200 -12.13 10.92 -7.51
N ARG A 201 -11.04 10.15 -7.37
CA ARG A 201 -11.14 8.68 -7.30
C ARG A 201 -11.61 8.24 -5.93
N LEU A 202 -11.12 8.87 -4.86
CA LEU A 202 -11.56 8.58 -3.50
C LEU A 202 -13.06 8.89 -3.31
N ARG A 203 -13.54 10.05 -3.79
CA ARG A 203 -14.98 10.40 -3.75
C ARG A 203 -15.85 9.42 -4.51
N ARG A 204 -15.43 9.00 -5.72
CA ARG A 204 -16.11 7.94 -6.49
C ARG A 204 -16.17 6.61 -5.75
N LEU A 205 -15.09 6.23 -5.07
CA LEU A 205 -15.04 4.97 -4.32
C LEU A 205 -15.85 5.01 -3.02
N LEU A 206 -15.96 6.17 -2.38
CA LEU A 206 -16.77 6.37 -1.18
C LEU A 206 -18.25 6.66 -1.49
N GLY A 207 -18.64 6.70 -2.77
CA GLY A 207 -20.02 7.00 -3.17
C GLY A 207 -20.47 8.43 -2.81
N LEU A 208 -19.53 9.36 -2.64
CA LEU A 208 -19.79 10.74 -2.22
C LEU A 208 -19.99 11.71 -3.38
N GLU A 209 -20.04 11.22 -4.63
CA GLU A 209 -20.24 12.04 -5.82
C GLU A 209 -21.71 11.97 -6.26
N PRO A 210 -22.41 13.11 -6.43
CA PRO A 210 -23.71 13.11 -7.09
C PRO A 210 -23.55 12.64 -8.54
N PRO A 211 -24.56 11.97 -9.12
CA PRO A 211 -24.49 11.48 -10.50
C PRO A 211 -24.20 12.66 -11.44
N HIS A 212 -23.09 12.60 -12.17
CA HIS A 212 -22.83 13.54 -13.25
C HIS A 212 -23.91 13.37 -14.33
N PRO A 213 -24.41 14.47 -14.92
CA PRO A 213 -25.19 14.36 -16.14
C PRO A 213 -24.27 13.77 -17.22
N VAL A 214 -24.76 12.72 -17.88
CA VAL A 214 -24.17 12.19 -19.12
C VAL A 214 -24.30 13.27 -20.19
N GLU A 215 -23.28 14.11 -20.32
CA GLU A 215 -23.14 15.02 -21.45
C GLU A 215 -22.66 14.24 -22.69
N GLY A 216 -23.49 14.26 -23.73
CA GLY A 216 -23.02 14.33 -25.10
C GLY A 216 -22.86 13.01 -25.87
N TRP A 217 -23.98 12.40 -26.26
CA TRP A 217 -24.01 11.73 -27.57
C TRP A 217 -23.96 12.82 -28.65
N GLY A 218 -22.76 13.20 -29.06
CA GLY A 218 -22.55 14.07 -30.22
C GLY A 218 -22.84 13.31 -31.52
N PHE A 219 -24.08 13.40 -32.00
CA PHE A 219 -24.37 13.16 -33.42
C PHE A 219 -23.96 14.41 -34.21
N PRO A 220 -23.14 14.31 -35.27
CA PRO A 220 -22.72 15.48 -36.02
C PRO A 220 -23.86 15.95 -36.94
N GLY A 221 -24.17 17.24 -36.83
CA GLY A 221 -24.68 18.04 -37.95
C GLY A 221 -26.10 17.76 -38.40
N THR A 222 -27.08 18.45 -37.81
CA THR A 222 -28.19 18.97 -38.60
C THR A 222 -28.69 20.28 -37.99
N THR A 223 -28.20 21.39 -38.52
CA THR A 223 -28.77 22.72 -38.27
C THR A 223 -30.14 22.79 -38.94
N THR A 224 -31.20 22.57 -38.18
CA THR A 224 -32.57 22.88 -38.64
C THR A 224 -32.82 24.35 -38.40
N MET A 225 -32.71 25.13 -39.48
CA MET A 225 -33.09 26.53 -39.57
C MET A 225 -34.62 26.61 -39.60
N LEU A 226 -35.24 27.13 -38.52
CA LEU A 226 -36.67 27.44 -38.49
C LEU A 226 -36.93 28.75 -39.25
N LEU A 227 -37.36 28.65 -40.50
CA LEU A 227 -37.98 29.75 -41.23
C LEU A 227 -39.49 29.72 -40.97
N LEU A 228 -39.97 30.64 -40.13
CA LEU A 228 -41.37 31.06 -40.14
C LEU A 228 -41.63 31.80 -41.46
N SER A 229 -42.65 31.37 -42.20
CA SER A 229 -43.23 32.15 -43.30
C SER A 229 -44.71 32.44 -43.01
N PRO A 230 -45.22 33.63 -43.36
CA PRO A 230 -46.54 34.08 -42.97
C PRO A 230 -47.64 33.68 -43.97
N ARG A 231 -48.79 33.32 -43.40
CA ARG A 231 -50.17 33.55 -43.84
C ARG A 231 -50.44 33.91 -45.32
N ALA A 232 -51.22 33.07 -46.00
CA ALA A 232 -52.37 33.45 -46.81
C ALA A 232 -53.43 32.35 -46.67
#